data_AF-A0A7X7K665-F1
#
_entry.id   AF-A0A7X7K665-F1
#
_cell.length_a   1.000
_cell.length_b   1.000
_cell.length_c   1.000
_cell.angle_alpha   90.00
_cell.angle_beta   90.00
_cell.angle_gamma   90.00
#
_symmetry.space_group_name_H-M   'P 1'
#
loop_
_entity.id
_entity.type
_entity.pdbx_description
1 polymer ?
#
loop_
_entity_poly.entity_id
_entity_poly.type
_entity_poly.pdbx_seq_one_letter_code
_entity_poly.pdbx_strand_id
1 'polypeptide(L)'
;GFCVYNDAAVAIRGLLDAGAQRVAYVDVDAHHGDGVEAVFWDDPRVLTVSVHESGRTLFPGTGFPQDCGGPGAEGTAVNVALPAGTTTAGWARAIEAVVPAVVRSFAPDVLVTQHGCDAHVLDPLTNLRVSVDGFRWAAGLLHGLAHEVTGGRWLALGGGGYAVVDVVPRAWAILVAEAAHADLDPATPLPAAWLEHAARYPHAHALPVGGEPTSLTDGETVTVRGWAAGYDPADDVDRAVRATRRAVFPHLGLDVELD
;
A
#
# COMPACT_ATOMS: atom_id res chain seq x y z
N GLY A 1 12.48 3.51 -8.24
CA GLY A 1 13.88 3.63 -8.74
C GLY A 1 14.46 5.05 -8.61
N PHE A 2 14.19 5.75 -7.49
CA PHE A 2 14.74 7.09 -7.20
C PHE A 2 15.31 7.20 -5.77
N CYS A 3 15.33 6.08 -5.04
CA CYS A 3 15.80 6.02 -3.67
C CYS A 3 17.32 5.83 -3.67
N VAL A 4 18.04 6.73 -2.97
CA VAL A 4 19.50 6.59 -2.77
C VAL A 4 19.81 5.68 -1.58
N TYR A 5 18.96 5.74 -0.56
CA TYR A 5 19.00 4.90 0.63
C TYR A 5 17.65 4.20 0.77
N ASN A 6 17.66 3.01 1.36
CA ASN A 6 16.45 2.30 1.75
C ASN A 6 16.14 2.65 3.22
N ASP A 7 15.42 3.76 3.41
CA ASP A 7 15.03 4.27 4.71
C ASP A 7 14.11 3.30 5.48
N ALA A 8 13.16 2.66 4.80
CA ALA A 8 12.32 1.61 5.37
C ALA A 8 13.17 0.46 5.93
N ALA A 9 14.15 -0.04 5.17
CA ALA A 9 15.02 -1.10 5.63
C ALA A 9 15.93 -0.68 6.80
N VAL A 10 16.40 0.58 6.80
CA VAL A 10 17.15 1.13 7.93
C VAL A 10 16.28 1.21 9.18
N ALA A 11 15.02 1.66 9.05
CA ALA A 11 14.09 1.71 10.17
C ALA A 11 13.77 0.32 10.72
N ILE A 12 13.48 -0.65 9.85
CA ILE A 12 13.23 -2.05 10.23
C ILE A 12 14.44 -2.63 10.96
N ARG A 13 15.67 -2.42 10.45
CA ARG A 13 16.89 -2.90 11.12
C ARG A 13 17.04 -2.25 12.50
N GLY A 14 16.80 -0.95 12.61
CA GLY A 14 16.82 -0.23 13.89
C GLY A 14 15.81 -0.78 14.90
N LEU A 15 14.61 -1.16 14.46
CA LEU A 15 13.60 -1.81 15.31
C LEU A 15 14.05 -3.19 15.80
N LEU A 16 14.65 -4.01 14.92
CA LEU A 16 15.21 -5.30 15.28
C LEU A 16 16.36 -5.15 16.30
N ASP A 17 17.26 -4.19 16.07
CA ASP A 17 18.39 -3.89 16.96
C ASP A 17 17.90 -3.36 18.33
N ALA A 18 16.75 -2.67 18.36
CA ALA A 18 16.08 -2.24 19.58
C ALA A 18 15.30 -3.35 20.30
N GLY A 19 15.30 -4.58 19.76
CA GLY A 19 14.77 -5.77 20.42
C GLY A 19 13.45 -6.32 19.84
N ALA A 20 12.90 -5.73 18.78
CA ALA A 20 11.79 -6.35 18.05
C ALA A 20 12.24 -7.71 17.50
N GLN A 21 11.42 -8.74 17.66
CA GLN A 21 11.70 -10.10 17.17
C GLN A 21 11.12 -10.32 15.78
N ARG A 22 9.98 -9.67 15.47
CA ARG A 22 9.32 -9.70 14.17
C ARG A 22 8.84 -8.33 13.76
N VAL A 23 9.13 -7.91 12.53
CA VAL A 23 8.64 -6.64 11.95
C VAL A 23 7.93 -6.95 10.63
N ALA A 24 6.69 -6.47 10.49
CA ALA A 24 5.99 -6.54 9.21
C ALA A 24 6.12 -5.20 8.49
N TYR A 25 6.46 -5.24 7.21
CA TYR A 25 6.50 -4.10 6.30
C TYR A 25 5.42 -4.30 5.23
N VAL A 26 4.46 -3.38 5.15
CA VAL A 26 3.41 -3.40 4.12
C VAL A 26 3.53 -2.17 3.24
N ASP A 27 3.76 -2.39 1.96
CA ASP A 27 3.94 -1.39 0.94
C ASP A 27 2.71 -1.31 0.04
N VAL A 28 2.09 -0.14 0.00
CA VAL A 28 0.96 0.15 -0.90
C VAL A 28 1.31 1.21 -1.95
N ASP A 29 2.61 1.51 -2.13
CA ASP A 29 3.13 2.18 -3.32
C ASP A 29 2.83 1.35 -4.58
N ALA A 30 2.58 2.03 -5.70
CA ALA A 30 2.22 1.35 -6.93
C ALA A 30 3.39 0.59 -7.58
N HIS A 31 4.63 0.89 -7.20
CA HIS A 31 5.80 0.15 -7.62
C HIS A 31 6.14 -0.94 -6.60
N HIS A 32 6.70 -2.05 -7.09
CA HIS A 32 7.18 -3.10 -6.19
C HIS A 32 8.27 -2.55 -5.26
N GLY A 33 8.14 -2.81 -3.96
CA GLY A 33 9.12 -2.53 -2.90
C GLY A 33 10.36 -3.43 -2.95
N ASP A 34 10.93 -3.62 -4.15
CA ASP A 34 12.01 -4.55 -4.47
C ASP A 34 13.25 -4.39 -3.58
N GLY A 35 13.59 -3.15 -3.24
CA GLY A 35 14.72 -2.87 -2.37
C GLY A 35 14.53 -3.39 -0.95
N VAL A 36 13.33 -3.29 -0.38
CA VAL A 36 13.06 -3.78 0.99
C VAL A 36 13.01 -5.30 1.00
N GLU A 37 12.31 -5.88 0.01
CA GLU A 37 12.28 -7.34 -0.20
C GLU A 37 13.70 -7.91 -0.32
N ALA A 38 14.55 -7.36 -1.19
CA ALA A 38 15.90 -7.87 -1.42
C ALA A 38 16.79 -7.82 -0.15
N VAL A 39 16.62 -6.79 0.71
CA VAL A 39 17.39 -6.67 1.95
C VAL A 39 17.02 -7.75 2.97
N PHE A 40 15.76 -8.16 3.00
CA PHE A 40 15.24 -9.11 3.98
C PHE A 40 14.86 -10.47 3.40
N TRP A 41 15.24 -10.72 2.15
CA TRP A 41 14.89 -11.94 1.39
C TRP A 41 15.13 -13.23 2.19
N ASP A 42 16.25 -13.32 2.90
CA ASP A 42 16.64 -14.49 3.72
C ASP A 42 16.41 -14.29 5.24
N ASP A 43 15.74 -13.22 5.68
CA ASP A 43 15.55 -12.89 7.11
C ASP A 43 14.12 -13.21 7.57
N PRO A 44 13.87 -14.36 8.24
CA PRO A 44 12.52 -14.76 8.64
C PRO A 44 11.91 -13.87 9.74
N ARG A 45 12.66 -12.91 10.28
CA ARG A 45 12.17 -11.94 11.25
C ARG A 45 11.45 -10.76 10.58
N VAL A 46 11.49 -10.66 9.25
CA VAL A 46 10.84 -9.57 8.52
C VAL A 46 9.89 -10.12 7.46
N LEU A 47 8.63 -9.74 7.57
CA LEU A 47 7.62 -9.94 6.53
C LEU A 47 7.60 -8.72 5.63
N THR A 48 7.81 -8.87 4.33
CA THR A 48 7.60 -7.83 3.32
C THR A 48 6.36 -8.16 2.49
N VAL A 49 5.39 -7.25 2.50
CA VAL A 49 4.17 -7.34 1.68
C VAL A 49 4.14 -6.14 0.75
N SER A 50 3.97 -6.35 -0.55
CA SER A 50 3.85 -5.26 -1.52
C SER A 50 2.64 -5.46 -2.42
N VAL A 51 1.79 -4.43 -2.51
CA VAL A 51 0.60 -4.40 -3.39
C VAL A 51 0.82 -3.34 -4.46
N HIS A 52 1.24 -3.79 -5.65
CA HIS A 52 1.79 -2.93 -6.70
C HIS A 52 1.27 -3.32 -8.08
N GLU A 53 1.43 -2.44 -9.07
CA GLU A 53 1.22 -2.82 -10.47
C GLU A 53 2.30 -3.81 -10.91
N SER A 54 1.89 -4.85 -11.61
CA SER A 54 2.76 -5.95 -12.00
C SER A 54 4.02 -5.48 -12.73
N GLY A 55 5.17 -6.04 -12.34
CA GLY A 55 6.46 -5.86 -13.03
C GLY A 55 6.45 -6.25 -14.52
N ARG A 56 5.38 -6.88 -15.03
CA ARG A 56 5.22 -7.09 -16.48
C ARG A 56 5.02 -5.79 -17.26
N THR A 57 4.41 -4.79 -16.62
CA THR A 57 4.03 -3.51 -17.26
C THR A 57 4.68 -2.30 -16.61
N LEU A 58 5.17 -2.43 -15.37
CA LEU A 58 5.76 -1.32 -14.62
C LEU A 58 7.18 -1.61 -14.14
N PHE A 59 7.97 -0.55 -13.95
CA PHE A 59 9.21 -0.61 -13.17
C PHE A 59 8.90 -1.18 -11.77
N PRO A 60 9.80 -1.95 -11.13
CA PRO A 60 11.16 -2.34 -11.52
C PRO A 60 11.27 -3.58 -12.43
N GLY A 61 10.15 -4.20 -12.81
CA GLY A 61 10.20 -5.49 -13.53
C GLY A 61 10.26 -6.72 -12.63
N THR A 62 10.03 -6.57 -11.33
CA THR A 62 10.04 -7.63 -10.30
C THR A 62 8.73 -7.63 -9.51
N GLY A 63 8.65 -8.40 -8.42
CA GLY A 63 7.46 -8.48 -7.56
C GLY A 63 6.47 -9.53 -8.06
N PHE A 64 6.95 -10.68 -8.53
CA PHE A 64 6.05 -11.73 -8.97
C PHE A 64 5.51 -12.50 -7.76
N PRO A 65 4.28 -13.04 -7.83
CA PRO A 65 3.69 -13.74 -6.70
C PRO A 65 4.45 -15.01 -6.29
N GLN A 66 5.34 -15.54 -7.14
CA GLN A 66 6.18 -16.69 -6.81
C GLN A 66 7.46 -16.31 -6.03
N ASP A 67 7.76 -15.02 -5.94
CA ASP A 67 8.90 -14.51 -5.18
C ASP A 67 8.49 -14.48 -3.70
N CYS A 68 8.71 -15.60 -3.00
CA CYS A 68 8.17 -15.85 -1.65
C CYS A 68 9.22 -15.85 -0.54
N GLY A 69 10.39 -15.24 -0.73
CA GLY A 69 11.50 -15.28 0.22
C GLY A 69 12.47 -16.42 -0.02
N GLY A 70 13.63 -16.33 0.62
CA GLY A 70 14.75 -17.24 0.46
C GLY A 70 14.76 -18.42 1.43
N PRO A 71 15.82 -19.25 1.41
CA PRO A 71 15.89 -20.46 2.22
C PRO A 71 15.74 -20.18 3.73
N GLY A 72 14.70 -20.75 4.34
CA GLY A 72 14.39 -20.56 5.76
C GLY A 72 13.58 -19.30 6.08
N ALA A 73 13.16 -18.56 5.06
CA ALA A 73 12.27 -17.39 5.13
C ALA A 73 11.11 -17.52 4.13
N GLU A 74 10.75 -18.75 3.72
CA GLU A 74 9.64 -18.96 2.80
C GLU A 74 8.31 -18.44 3.36
N GLY A 75 7.59 -17.67 2.56
CA GLY A 75 6.35 -16.99 2.93
C GLY A 75 6.54 -15.61 3.56
N THR A 76 7.77 -15.14 3.77
CA THR A 76 8.02 -13.79 4.33
C THR A 76 8.17 -12.70 3.28
N ALA A 77 8.17 -13.03 1.98
CA ALA A 77 7.93 -12.08 0.90
C ALA A 77 6.57 -12.36 0.25
N VAL A 78 5.74 -11.33 0.12
CA VAL A 78 4.34 -11.43 -0.34
C VAL A 78 4.05 -10.36 -1.37
N ASN A 79 3.98 -10.78 -2.63
CA ASN A 79 3.81 -9.86 -3.77
C ASN A 79 2.44 -10.00 -4.42
N VAL A 80 1.62 -8.96 -4.28
CA VAL A 80 0.31 -8.85 -4.94
C VAL A 80 0.47 -8.02 -6.22
N ALA A 81 0.86 -8.69 -7.30
CA ALA A 81 1.13 -8.07 -8.60
C ALA A 81 -0.16 -7.79 -9.39
N LEU A 82 -0.67 -6.57 -9.31
CA LEU A 82 -1.94 -6.16 -9.89
C LEU A 82 -1.84 -5.83 -11.39
N PRO A 83 -2.89 -6.09 -12.18
CA PRO A 83 -2.97 -5.61 -13.56
C PRO A 83 -2.95 -4.08 -13.65
N ALA A 84 -2.34 -3.54 -14.70
CA ALA A 84 -2.51 -2.14 -15.07
C ALA A 84 -4.00 -1.79 -15.22
N GLY A 85 -4.38 -0.56 -14.84
CA GLY A 85 -5.76 -0.10 -14.90
C GLY A 85 -6.64 -0.54 -13.72
N THR A 86 -6.09 -1.28 -12.74
CA THR A 86 -6.84 -1.68 -11.54
C THR A 86 -7.39 -0.45 -10.82
N THR A 87 -8.70 -0.45 -10.57
CA THR A 87 -9.42 0.66 -9.91
C THR A 87 -9.38 0.52 -8.39
N THR A 88 -9.81 1.56 -7.68
CA THR A 88 -9.94 1.56 -6.21
C THR A 88 -10.60 0.30 -5.66
N ALA A 89 -11.72 -0.14 -6.22
CA ALA A 89 -12.43 -1.33 -5.73
C ALA A 89 -11.59 -2.63 -5.87
N GLY A 90 -10.89 -2.80 -7.00
CA GLY A 90 -10.01 -3.95 -7.22
C GLY A 90 -8.77 -3.90 -6.32
N TRP A 91 -8.15 -2.73 -6.22
CA TRP A 91 -6.98 -2.50 -5.37
C TRP A 91 -7.30 -2.75 -3.88
N ALA A 92 -8.41 -2.17 -3.39
CA ALA A 92 -8.86 -2.37 -2.01
C ALA A 92 -9.22 -3.84 -1.73
N ARG A 93 -9.86 -4.52 -2.67
CA ARG A 93 -10.14 -5.96 -2.57
C ARG A 93 -8.85 -6.78 -2.48
N ALA A 94 -7.83 -6.44 -3.26
CA ALA A 94 -6.57 -7.16 -3.23
C ALA A 94 -5.81 -6.99 -1.90
N ILE A 95 -5.83 -5.77 -1.35
CA ILE A 95 -5.31 -5.50 -0.01
C ILE A 95 -6.07 -6.33 1.03
N GLU A 96 -7.40 -6.23 1.05
CA GLU A 96 -8.25 -6.92 2.04
C GLU A 96 -8.08 -8.44 1.99
N ALA A 97 -7.97 -9.00 0.80
CA ALA A 97 -7.89 -10.44 0.59
C ALA A 97 -6.53 -11.08 0.92
N VAL A 98 -5.49 -10.29 1.17
CA VAL A 98 -4.12 -10.81 1.39
C VAL A 98 -3.49 -10.22 2.64
N VAL A 99 -3.44 -8.90 2.75
CA VAL A 99 -2.61 -8.20 3.74
C VAL A 99 -2.98 -8.57 5.19
N PRO A 100 -4.26 -8.50 5.61
CA PRO A 100 -4.62 -8.83 6.98
C PRO A 100 -4.28 -10.28 7.36
N ALA A 101 -4.52 -11.24 6.45
CA ALA A 101 -4.28 -12.66 6.72
C ALA A 101 -2.79 -12.96 6.95
N VAL A 102 -1.92 -12.46 6.07
CA VAL A 102 -0.46 -12.72 6.18
C VAL A 102 0.15 -11.99 7.38
N VAL A 103 -0.27 -10.75 7.65
CA VAL A 103 0.22 -9.97 8.80
C VAL A 103 -0.23 -10.60 10.12
N ARG A 104 -1.48 -11.06 10.24
CA ARG A 104 -1.97 -11.77 11.43
C ARG A 104 -1.22 -13.07 11.66
N SER A 105 -1.02 -13.87 10.61
CA SER A 105 -0.29 -15.15 10.70
C SER A 105 1.17 -14.92 11.15
N PHE A 106 1.82 -13.87 10.63
CA PHE A 106 3.19 -13.51 11.00
C PHE A 106 3.33 -12.97 12.43
N ALA A 107 2.25 -12.41 13.00
CA ALA A 107 2.20 -11.88 14.36
C ALA A 107 3.37 -10.94 14.70
N PRO A 108 3.55 -9.81 14.00
CA PRO A 108 4.68 -8.91 14.19
C PRO A 108 4.64 -8.19 15.54
N ASP A 109 5.80 -7.74 16.02
CA ASP A 109 5.89 -6.86 17.18
C ASP A 109 5.60 -5.40 16.79
N VAL A 110 5.92 -5.01 15.55
CA VAL A 110 5.76 -3.65 15.00
C VAL A 110 5.31 -3.75 13.54
N LEU A 111 4.35 -2.91 13.15
CA LEU A 111 3.94 -2.76 11.75
C LEU A 111 4.57 -1.48 11.18
N VAL A 112 5.31 -1.62 10.09
CA VAL A 112 5.82 -0.53 9.26
C VAL A 112 5.00 -0.51 7.97
N THR A 113 4.52 0.64 7.54
CA THR A 113 3.77 0.76 6.28
C THR A 113 4.33 1.86 5.41
N GLN A 114 4.31 1.66 4.09
CA GLN A 114 4.70 2.66 3.10
C GLN A 114 3.47 3.09 2.31
N HIS A 115 3.17 4.39 2.35
CA HIS A 115 1.97 4.99 1.76
C HIS A 115 2.33 5.88 0.56
N GLY A 116 2.83 5.24 -0.49
CA GLY A 116 2.94 5.85 -1.82
C GLY A 116 1.56 6.32 -2.31
N CYS A 117 1.56 7.43 -3.06
CA CYS A 117 0.36 8.04 -3.65
C CYS A 117 0.30 7.86 -5.17
N ASP A 118 1.25 7.13 -5.74
CA ASP A 118 1.43 6.98 -7.19
C ASP A 118 0.54 5.92 -7.83
N ALA A 119 -0.25 5.20 -7.03
CA ALA A 119 -1.39 4.40 -7.52
C ALA A 119 -2.58 5.27 -7.99
N HIS A 120 -2.53 6.58 -7.75
CA HIS A 120 -3.62 7.48 -8.06
C HIS A 120 -3.83 7.63 -9.57
N VAL A 121 -5.09 7.76 -10.01
CA VAL A 121 -5.44 7.91 -11.45
C VAL A 121 -4.82 9.12 -12.16
N LEU A 122 -4.31 10.10 -11.40
CA LEU A 122 -3.64 11.30 -11.91
C LEU A 122 -2.11 11.20 -11.85
N ASP A 123 -1.58 10.13 -11.27
CA ASP A 123 -0.13 9.97 -11.21
C ASP A 123 0.42 9.66 -12.60
N PRO A 124 1.47 10.37 -13.04
CA PRO A 124 2.02 10.19 -14.38
C PRO A 124 2.90 8.94 -14.53
N LEU A 125 3.28 8.26 -13.45
CA LEU A 125 4.28 7.19 -13.51
C LEU A 125 3.69 5.78 -13.49
N THR A 126 2.40 5.61 -13.21
CA THR A 126 1.76 4.28 -13.14
C THR A 126 0.44 4.24 -13.89
N ASN A 127 -0.16 3.06 -14.03
CA ASN A 127 -1.42 2.87 -14.73
C ASN A 127 -2.55 2.46 -13.78
N LEU A 128 -2.32 2.42 -12.46
CA LEU A 128 -3.38 2.19 -11.49
C LEU A 128 -4.36 3.38 -11.47
N ARG A 129 -5.59 3.11 -11.06
CA ARG A 129 -6.70 4.09 -11.10
C ARG A 129 -7.37 4.17 -9.75
N VAL A 130 -6.56 4.39 -8.71
CA VAL A 130 -7.01 4.55 -7.33
C VAL A 130 -7.37 6.01 -7.06
N SER A 131 -8.34 6.24 -6.20
CA SER A 131 -8.71 7.57 -5.69
C SER A 131 -8.06 7.87 -4.34
N VAL A 132 -8.09 9.13 -3.93
CA VAL A 132 -7.73 9.54 -2.56
C VAL A 132 -8.60 8.82 -1.51
N ASP A 133 -9.87 8.53 -1.83
CA ASP A 133 -10.76 7.77 -0.94
C ASP A 133 -10.28 6.33 -0.75
N GLY A 134 -9.69 5.73 -1.80
CA GLY A 134 -8.98 4.45 -1.72
C GLY A 134 -7.82 4.49 -0.73
N PHE A 135 -6.95 5.50 -0.82
CA PHE A 135 -5.83 5.67 0.11
C PHE A 135 -6.29 5.85 1.55
N ARG A 136 -7.37 6.61 1.76
CA ARG A 136 -7.99 6.76 3.08
C ARG A 136 -8.46 5.43 3.63
N TRP A 137 -9.15 4.63 2.81
CA TRP A 137 -9.61 3.30 3.21
C TRP A 137 -8.43 2.39 3.60
N ALA A 138 -7.35 2.38 2.81
CA ALA A 138 -6.17 1.56 3.10
C ALA A 138 -5.45 2.03 4.38
N ALA A 139 -5.31 3.34 4.60
CA ALA A 139 -4.74 3.89 5.82
C ALA A 139 -5.54 3.44 7.06
N GLY A 140 -6.87 3.54 7.02
CA GLY A 140 -7.74 3.08 8.12
C GLY A 140 -7.64 1.56 8.36
N LEU A 141 -7.58 0.74 7.30
CA LEU A 141 -7.39 -0.71 7.42
C LEU A 141 -6.06 -1.04 8.08
N LEU A 142 -4.97 -0.42 7.62
CA LEU A 142 -3.62 -0.69 8.13
C LEU A 142 -3.42 -0.17 9.55
N HIS A 143 -4.00 0.99 9.87
CA HIS A 143 -4.04 1.51 11.23
C HIS A 143 -4.78 0.56 12.17
N GLY A 144 -5.99 0.13 11.81
CA GLY A 144 -6.76 -0.84 12.58
C GLY A 144 -6.02 -2.16 12.77
N LEU A 145 -5.39 -2.67 11.71
CA LEU A 145 -4.57 -3.88 11.76
C LEU A 145 -3.37 -3.71 12.71
N ALA A 146 -2.72 -2.54 12.73
CA ALA A 146 -1.62 -2.26 13.66
C ALA A 146 -2.09 -2.31 15.12
N HIS A 147 -3.26 -1.73 15.44
CA HIS A 147 -3.86 -1.83 16.78
C HIS A 147 -4.18 -3.26 17.16
N GLU A 148 -4.72 -4.03 16.23
CA GLU A 148 -5.07 -5.44 16.43
C GLU A 148 -3.85 -6.30 16.74
N VAL A 149 -2.82 -6.28 15.88
CA VAL A 149 -1.73 -7.28 15.93
C VAL A 149 -0.50 -6.81 16.69
N THR A 150 -0.31 -5.49 16.84
CA THR A 150 0.88 -4.91 17.50
C THR A 150 0.53 -4.03 18.69
N GLY A 151 -0.75 -3.93 19.08
CA GLY A 151 -1.17 -3.00 20.13
C GLY A 151 -0.88 -1.52 19.79
N GLY A 152 -0.93 -1.18 18.50
CA GLY A 152 -0.79 0.20 18.01
C GLY A 152 0.65 0.65 17.74
N ARG A 153 1.63 -0.26 17.76
CA ARG A 153 3.02 0.05 17.38
C ARG A 153 3.13 0.11 15.86
N TRP A 154 2.85 1.30 15.33
CA TRP A 154 2.78 1.57 13.91
C TRP A 154 3.76 2.68 13.50
N LEU A 155 4.56 2.41 12.46
CA LEU A 155 5.37 3.41 11.77
C LEU A 155 4.85 3.56 10.33
N ALA A 156 4.20 4.69 10.04
CA ALA A 156 3.75 5.03 8.71
C ALA A 156 4.79 5.91 7.99
N LEU A 157 5.24 5.46 6.83
CA LEU A 157 6.14 6.16 5.93
C LEU A 157 5.34 6.75 4.76
N GLY A 158 5.93 7.76 4.10
CA GLY A 158 5.46 8.26 2.80
C GLY A 158 5.75 7.25 1.69
N GLY A 159 6.19 7.71 0.52
CA GLY A 159 6.52 6.85 -0.62
C GLY A 159 6.61 7.67 -1.91
N GLY A 160 6.40 7.00 -3.05
CA GLY A 160 6.19 7.62 -4.35
C GLY A 160 4.92 8.49 -4.38
N GLY A 161 4.78 9.29 -5.43
CA GLY A 161 3.68 10.23 -5.59
C GLY A 161 4.12 11.46 -6.35
N TYR A 162 3.68 11.58 -7.59
CA TYR A 162 4.24 12.53 -8.56
C TYR A 162 3.18 13.52 -9.09
N ALA A 163 1.91 13.30 -8.77
CA ALA A 163 0.88 14.35 -8.76
C ALA A 163 1.00 15.21 -7.49
N VAL A 164 2.11 15.96 -7.40
CA VAL A 164 2.61 16.61 -6.18
C VAL A 164 1.74 17.74 -5.64
N VAL A 165 0.83 18.29 -6.45
CA VAL A 165 -0.12 19.33 -6.03
C VAL A 165 -1.52 18.75 -5.82
N ASP A 166 -1.98 17.93 -6.77
CA ASP A 166 -3.36 17.47 -6.81
C ASP A 166 -3.64 16.29 -5.89
N VAL A 167 -2.64 15.47 -5.55
CA VAL A 167 -2.89 14.18 -4.87
C VAL A 167 -2.12 14.08 -3.56
N VAL A 168 -0.79 14.15 -3.63
CA VAL A 168 0.10 13.87 -2.49
C VAL A 168 -0.28 14.65 -1.23
N PRO A 169 -0.54 15.97 -1.29
CA PRO A 169 -0.86 16.75 -0.10
C PRO A 169 -2.18 16.32 0.56
N ARG A 170 -3.18 15.90 -0.24
CA ARG A 170 -4.47 15.42 0.26
C ARG A 170 -4.33 14.04 0.90
N ALA A 171 -3.71 13.11 0.19
CA ALA A 171 -3.51 11.74 0.64
C ALA A 171 -2.67 11.67 1.93
N TRP A 172 -1.58 12.43 2.02
CA TRP A 172 -0.76 12.46 3.23
C TRP A 172 -1.37 13.28 4.37
N ALA A 173 -2.17 14.32 4.09
CA ALA A 173 -2.94 14.98 5.16
C ALA A 173 -3.92 14.01 5.83
N ILE A 174 -4.57 13.16 5.04
CA ILE A 174 -5.44 12.08 5.55
C ILE A 174 -4.64 11.07 6.36
N LEU A 175 -3.49 10.60 5.86
CA LEU A 175 -2.64 9.64 6.57
C LEU A 175 -2.18 10.21 7.93
N VAL A 176 -1.75 11.47 7.96
CA VAL A 176 -1.32 12.13 9.19
C VAL A 176 -2.49 12.29 10.15
N ALA A 177 -3.69 12.63 9.67
CA ALA A 177 -4.87 12.70 10.51
C ALA A 177 -5.23 11.33 11.11
N GLU A 178 -5.20 10.27 10.30
CA GLU A 178 -5.43 8.88 10.74
C GLU A 178 -4.43 8.47 11.83
N ALA A 179 -3.13 8.67 11.60
CA ALA A 179 -2.08 8.39 12.57
C ALA A 179 -2.16 9.24 13.84
N ALA A 180 -2.68 10.47 13.73
CA ALA A 180 -2.91 11.36 14.87
C ALA A 180 -4.23 11.07 15.61
N HIS A 181 -5.02 10.08 15.18
CA HIS A 181 -6.38 9.82 15.67
C HIS A 181 -7.29 11.04 15.55
N ALA A 182 -7.06 11.89 14.56
CA ALA A 182 -7.84 13.08 14.29
C ALA A 182 -8.96 12.74 13.30
N ASP A 183 -10.20 13.06 13.67
CA ASP A 183 -11.33 12.97 12.75
C ASP A 183 -11.22 14.09 11.71
N LEU A 184 -10.91 13.71 10.48
CA LEU A 184 -10.83 14.61 9.34
C LEU A 184 -11.92 14.24 8.34
N ASP A 185 -12.95 15.08 8.26
CA ASP A 185 -14.02 14.92 7.30
C ASP A 185 -13.44 15.08 5.89
N PRO A 186 -13.54 14.08 4.99
CA PRO A 186 -13.08 14.18 3.60
C PRO A 186 -13.74 15.31 2.82
N ALA A 187 -14.96 15.71 3.20
CA ALA A 187 -15.66 16.85 2.62
C ALA A 187 -15.10 18.21 3.07
N THR A 188 -14.14 18.22 4.01
CA THR A 188 -13.46 19.45 4.46
C THR A 188 -12.84 20.16 3.25
N PRO A 189 -13.18 21.45 3.02
CA PRO A 189 -12.55 22.24 1.98
C PRO A 189 -11.05 22.38 2.22
N LEU A 190 -10.26 22.34 1.15
CA LEU A 190 -8.83 22.61 1.25
C LEU A 190 -8.58 24.03 1.79
N PRO A 191 -7.54 24.23 2.61
CA PRO A 191 -7.23 25.56 3.14
C PRO A 191 -7.02 26.59 2.03
N ALA A 192 -7.60 27.78 2.18
CA ALA A 192 -7.45 28.87 1.21
C ALA A 192 -5.97 29.20 0.92
N ALA A 193 -5.13 29.22 1.98
CA ALA A 193 -3.70 29.44 1.84
C ALA A 193 -3.00 28.35 1.02
N TRP A 194 -3.47 27.10 1.09
CA TRP A 194 -2.98 26.02 0.24
C TRP A 194 -3.40 26.21 -1.21
N LEU A 195 -4.68 26.54 -1.47
CA LEU A 195 -5.18 26.81 -2.82
C LEU A 195 -4.43 27.98 -3.49
N GLU A 196 -4.19 29.06 -2.75
CA GLU A 196 -3.39 30.21 -3.22
C GLU A 196 -1.92 29.84 -3.49
N HIS A 197 -1.37 28.90 -2.73
CA HIS A 197 -0.02 28.38 -2.95
C HIS A 197 0.03 27.49 -4.20
N ALA A 198 -0.89 26.53 -4.31
CA ALA A 198 -1.04 25.60 -5.42
C ALA A 198 -1.18 26.33 -6.77
N ALA A 199 -1.98 27.40 -6.81
CA ALA A 199 -2.20 28.22 -8.01
C ALA A 199 -0.92 28.86 -8.59
N ARG A 200 0.20 28.90 -7.84
CA ARG A 200 1.50 29.38 -8.31
C ARG A 200 2.25 28.35 -9.16
N TYR A 201 1.78 27.10 -9.21
CA TYR A 201 2.42 25.98 -9.90
C TYR A 201 1.53 25.38 -11.01
N PRO A 202 1.04 26.18 -11.99
CA PRO A 202 0.05 25.73 -12.98
C PRO A 202 0.53 24.57 -13.88
N HIS A 203 1.85 24.37 -14.00
CA HIS A 203 2.45 23.29 -14.78
C HIS A 203 2.78 22.03 -13.95
N ALA A 204 2.57 22.07 -12.64
CA ALA A 204 2.76 20.93 -11.74
C ALA A 204 1.44 20.19 -11.44
N HIS A 205 0.32 20.68 -11.98
CA HIS A 205 -0.95 20.00 -11.93
C HIS A 205 -1.05 18.95 -13.02
N ALA A 206 -1.57 17.78 -12.66
CA ALA A 206 -2.01 16.76 -13.61
C ALA A 206 -3.36 17.15 -14.26
N LEU A 207 -4.05 18.15 -13.70
CA LEU A 207 -5.36 18.63 -14.12
C LEU A 207 -5.30 19.98 -14.88
N PRO A 208 -6.25 20.26 -15.78
CA PRO A 208 -6.42 21.59 -16.38
C PRO A 208 -6.77 22.66 -15.33
N VAL A 209 -6.44 23.92 -15.63
CA VAL A 209 -6.80 25.08 -14.80
C VAL A 209 -8.31 25.11 -14.53
N GLY A 210 -8.70 25.17 -13.26
CA GLY A 210 -10.09 25.12 -12.79
C GLY A 210 -10.61 23.70 -12.49
N GLY A 211 -9.81 22.67 -12.74
CA GLY A 211 -10.10 21.28 -12.37
C GLY A 211 -9.47 20.85 -11.05
N GLU A 212 -8.71 21.73 -10.38
CA GLU A 212 -7.98 21.41 -9.16
C GLU A 212 -8.95 20.98 -8.04
N PRO A 213 -8.58 19.96 -7.24
CA PRO A 213 -9.43 19.49 -6.15
C PRO A 213 -9.62 20.59 -5.11
N THR A 214 -10.84 20.68 -4.58
CA THR A 214 -11.21 21.68 -3.55
C THR A 214 -11.50 21.06 -2.18
N SER A 215 -11.45 19.74 -2.07
CA SER A 215 -11.63 18.97 -0.84
C SER A 215 -10.63 17.81 -0.76
N LEU A 216 -10.68 17.02 0.32
CA LEU A 216 -9.79 15.88 0.58
C LEU A 216 -10.28 14.57 -0.04
N THR A 217 -11.27 14.59 -0.93
CA THR A 217 -11.89 13.41 -1.54
C THR A 217 -12.02 13.58 -3.04
N ASP A 218 -12.07 12.46 -3.76
CA ASP A 218 -12.46 12.46 -5.17
C ASP A 218 -13.95 12.10 -5.35
N GLY A 219 -14.69 11.98 -4.24
CA GLY A 219 -16.11 11.70 -4.19
C GLY A 219 -16.45 10.22 -4.38
N GLU A 220 -15.48 9.31 -4.18
CA GLU A 220 -15.69 7.87 -4.33
C GLU A 220 -16.09 7.22 -2.99
N THR A 221 -17.14 6.40 -3.01
CA THR A 221 -17.47 5.51 -1.88
C THR A 221 -16.78 4.17 -2.07
N VAL A 222 -15.74 3.90 -1.26
CA VAL A 222 -15.01 2.62 -1.30
C VAL A 222 -15.84 1.50 -0.67
N THR A 223 -16.27 0.55 -1.50
CA THR A 223 -16.96 -0.67 -1.06
C THR A 223 -16.11 -1.88 -1.42
N VAL A 224 -15.75 -2.68 -0.42
CA VAL A 224 -14.94 -3.89 -0.63
C VAL A 224 -15.80 -5.12 -0.54
N ARG A 225 -15.85 -5.89 -1.63
CA ARG A 225 -16.35 -7.26 -1.60
C ARG A 225 -15.28 -8.12 -0.92
N GLY A 226 -15.58 -8.66 0.27
CA GLY A 226 -14.65 -9.52 0.99
C GLY A 226 -14.30 -10.80 0.21
N TRP A 227 -13.09 -11.32 0.42
CA TRP A 227 -12.63 -12.54 -0.28
C TRP A 227 -13.54 -13.76 -0.01
N ALA A 228 -14.02 -13.92 1.22
CA ALA A 228 -14.91 -15.01 1.63
C ALA A 228 -16.27 -15.03 0.88
N ALA A 229 -16.65 -13.93 0.23
CA ALA A 229 -17.83 -13.89 -0.65
C ALA A 229 -17.61 -14.57 -2.01
N GLY A 230 -16.43 -15.18 -2.21
CA GLY A 230 -16.02 -15.85 -3.44
C GLY A 230 -15.15 -14.96 -4.34
N TYR A 231 -14.63 -15.55 -5.41
CA TYR A 231 -13.82 -14.88 -6.43
C TYR A 231 -14.34 -15.23 -7.84
N ASP A 232 -14.05 -14.36 -8.80
CA ASP A 232 -14.36 -14.53 -10.21
C ASP A 232 -13.06 -14.92 -10.96
N PRO A 233 -12.94 -16.14 -11.51
CA PRO A 233 -11.75 -16.54 -12.26
C PRO A 233 -11.55 -15.74 -13.56
N ALA A 234 -12.59 -15.08 -14.08
CA ALA A 234 -12.50 -14.22 -15.26
C ALA A 234 -11.97 -12.82 -14.92
N ASP A 235 -12.01 -12.41 -13.64
CA ASP A 235 -11.50 -11.12 -13.18
C ASP A 235 -9.98 -11.18 -12.97
N ASP A 236 -9.27 -10.19 -13.52
CA ASP A 236 -7.81 -10.18 -13.54
C ASP A 236 -7.21 -9.90 -12.15
N VAL A 237 -7.90 -9.12 -11.31
CA VAL A 237 -7.49 -8.84 -9.93
C VAL A 237 -7.68 -10.09 -9.08
N ASP A 238 -8.81 -10.77 -9.19
CA ASP A 238 -9.06 -12.03 -8.47
C ASP A 238 -8.05 -13.11 -8.86
N ARG A 239 -7.59 -13.15 -10.13
CA ARG A 239 -6.50 -14.03 -10.53
C ARG A 239 -5.15 -13.64 -9.90
N ALA A 240 -4.84 -12.35 -9.79
CA ALA A 240 -3.62 -11.86 -9.14
C ALA A 240 -3.61 -12.19 -7.64
N VAL A 241 -4.72 -11.93 -6.95
CA VAL A 241 -4.91 -12.29 -5.54
C VAL A 241 -4.74 -13.79 -5.35
N ARG A 242 -5.42 -14.60 -6.16
CA ARG A 242 -5.34 -16.06 -6.06
C ARG A 242 -3.94 -16.60 -6.36
N ALA A 243 -3.21 -16.00 -7.31
CA ALA A 243 -1.83 -16.37 -7.59
C ALA A 243 -0.93 -16.14 -6.37
N THR A 244 -1.08 -14.99 -5.71
CA THR A 244 -0.35 -14.64 -4.48
C THR A 244 -0.69 -15.61 -3.35
N ARG A 245 -1.98 -15.82 -3.09
CA ARG A 245 -2.46 -16.72 -2.04
C ARG A 245 -1.93 -18.14 -2.23
N ARG A 246 -2.00 -18.68 -3.45
CA ARG A 246 -1.46 -20.02 -3.77
C ARG A 246 0.03 -20.15 -3.53
N ALA A 247 0.79 -19.09 -3.77
CA ALA A 247 2.24 -19.11 -3.65
C ALA A 247 2.71 -18.92 -2.20
N VAL A 248 1.99 -18.13 -1.40
CA VAL A 248 2.44 -17.73 -0.05
C VAL A 248 1.72 -18.46 1.07
N PHE A 249 0.39 -18.57 1.00
CA PHE A 249 -0.44 -19.02 2.12
C PHE A 249 -0.04 -20.40 2.67
N PRO A 250 0.32 -21.40 1.83
CA PRO A 250 0.79 -22.69 2.34
C PRO A 250 2.01 -22.61 3.26
N HIS A 251 2.91 -21.64 3.04
CA HIS A 251 4.09 -21.43 3.89
C HIS A 251 3.72 -20.84 5.26
N LEU A 252 2.59 -20.14 5.33
CA LEU A 252 2.09 -19.49 6.54
C LEU A 252 0.99 -20.30 7.26
N GLY A 253 0.72 -21.53 6.80
CA GLY A 253 -0.33 -22.39 7.34
C GLY A 253 -1.75 -21.86 7.09
N LEU A 254 -1.93 -20.99 6.11
CA LEU A 254 -3.22 -20.40 5.73
C LEU A 254 -3.87 -21.18 4.59
N ASP A 255 -5.20 -21.26 4.60
CA ASP A 255 -5.98 -21.84 3.51
C ASP A 255 -6.15 -20.85 2.35
N VAL A 256 -5.77 -21.30 1.16
CA VAL A 256 -5.77 -20.50 -0.07
C VAL A 256 -7.15 -19.95 -0.43
N GLU A 257 -8.24 -20.62 -0.04
CA GLU A 257 -9.60 -20.25 -0.43
C GLU A 257 -10.39 -19.64 0.73
N LEU A 258 -10.08 -19.99 1.99
CA LEU A 258 -10.90 -19.64 3.16
C LEU A 258 -10.36 -18.52 4.05
N ASP A 259 -9.03 -18.37 4.21
CA ASP A 259 -8.41 -17.46 5.18
C ASP A 259 -8.10 -16.06 4.63
#